data_AF-A0A1Y4US15-F1
#
_entry.id   AF-A0A1Y4US15-F1
#
_cell.length_a   1.000
_cell.length_b   1.000
_cell.length_c   1.000
_cell.angle_alpha   90.00
_cell.angle_beta   90.00
_cell.angle_gamma   90.00
#
_symmetry.space_group_name_H-M   'P 1'
#
loop_
_entity.id
_entity.type
_entity.pdbx_description
1 polymer ?
#
loop_
_entity_poly.entity_id
_entity_poly.type
_entity_poly.pdbx_seq_one_letter_code
_entity_poly.pdbx_strand_id
1 'polypeptide(L)' 'MFKIVTKRKLNDAVTLMEIEAPFIAKKAKAGQFIIFRID' A
#
# COMPACT_ATOMS: atom_id res chain seq x y z
N MET A 1 5.46 5.39 10.68
CA MET A 1 5.40 5.39 9.19
C MET A 1 5.83 4.02 8.69
N PHE A 2 5.13 3.43 7.71
CA PHE A 2 5.53 2.18 7.07
C PHE A 2 6.45 2.47 5.87
N LYS A 3 7.40 1.57 5.58
CA LYS A 3 8.35 1.75 4.48
C LYS A 3 7.67 1.51 3.14
N ILE A 4 7.91 2.40 2.17
CA ILE A 4 7.56 2.18 0.77
C ILE A 4 8.69 1.38 0.12
N VAL A 5 8.39 0.17 -0.35
CA VAL A 5 9.37 -0.72 -1.00
C VAL A 5 9.46 -0.42 -2.50
N THR A 6 8.30 -0.21 -3.12
CA THR A 6 8.18 0.11 -4.55
C THR A 6 7.22 1.27 -4.73
N LYS A 7 7.55 2.17 -5.66
CA LYS A 7 6.66 3.26 -6.09
C LYS A 7 6.74 3.41 -7.60
N ARG A 8 5.63 3.22 -8.29
CA ARG A 8 5.56 3.28 -9.76
C ARG A 8 4.33 4.05 -10.21
N LYS A 9 4.54 5.07 -11.05
CA LYS A 9 3.46 5.77 -11.76
C LYS A 9 2.88 4.82 -12.82
N LEU A 10 1.58 4.57 -12.79
CA LEU A 10 0.90 3.74 -13.79
C LEU A 10 0.33 4.60 -14.93
N ASN A 11 -0.17 5.78 -14.60
CA ASN A 11 -0.64 6.81 -15.52
C ASN A 11 -0.63 8.16 -14.80
N ASP A 12 -1.19 9.21 -15.40
CA ASP A 12 -1.16 10.56 -14.83
C ASP A 12 -1.92 10.72 -13.50
N ALA A 13 -2.94 9.89 -13.25
CA ALA A 13 -3.76 9.98 -12.04
C ALA A 13 -3.45 8.88 -11.00
N VAL A 14 -2.76 7.80 -11.39
CA VAL A 14 -2.63 6.59 -10.56
C VAL A 14 -1.17 6.22 -10.31
N THR A 15 -0.84 6.00 -9.04
CA THR A 15 0.45 5.49 -8.59
C THR A 15 0.26 4.18 -7.82
N LEU A 16 0.98 3.14 -8.22
CA LEU A 16 1.10 1.89 -7.47
C LEU A 16 2.18 2.06 -6.40
N MET A 17 1.88 1.65 -5.17
CA MET A 17 2.82 1.62 -4.06
C MET A 17 2.76 0.26 -3.38
N GLU A 18 3.93 -0.30 -3.08
CA GLU A 18 4.07 -1.49 -2.23
C GLU A 18 4.62 -1.05 -0.88
N ILE A 19 3.91 -1.42 0.19
CA ILE A 19 4.19 -0.98 1.55
C ILE A 19 4.59 -2.18 2.40
N GLU A 20 5.69 -2.05 3.15
CA GLU A 20 6.14 -3.10 4.08
C GLU A 20 5.30 -3.10 5.35
N ALA A 21 4.33 -4.01 5.44
CA ALA A 21 3.45 -4.19 6.59
C ALA A 21 3.15 -5.70 6.84
N PRO A 22 4.06 -6.46 7.45
CA PRO A 22 4.03 -7.93 7.47
C PRO A 22 2.78 -8.52 8.16
N PHE A 23 2.32 -7.89 9.25
CA PHE A 23 1.15 -8.38 9.99
C PHE A 23 -0.18 -8.17 9.25
N ILE A 24 -0.28 -7.10 8.45
CA ILE A 24 -1.45 -6.84 7.60
C ILE A 24 -1.41 -7.78 6.39
N ALA A 25 -0.26 -7.87 5.72
CA ALA A 25 -0.06 -8.73 4.56
C ALA A 25 -0.43 -10.20 4.85
N LYS A 26 -0.03 -10.72 6.02
CA LYS A 26 -0.36 -12.09 6.44
C LYS A 26 -1.86 -12.34 6.68
N LYS A 27 -2.64 -11.30 6.98
CA LYS A 27 -4.06 -11.42 7.37
C LYS A 27 -5.03 -10.96 6.28
N ALA A 28 -4.54 -10.27 5.25
CA ALA A 28 -5.36 -9.65 4.22
C ALA A 28 -6.18 -10.69 3.43
N LYS A 29 -7.45 -10.36 3.18
CA LYS A 29 -8.38 -11.12 2.35
C LYS A 29 -8.86 -10.26 1.19
N ALA A 30 -9.31 -10.91 0.11
CA ALA A 30 -9.86 -10.23 -1.05
C ALA A 30 -11.03 -9.31 -0.67
N GLY A 31 -11.06 -8.12 -1.27
CA GLY A 31 -12.08 -7.09 -1.02
C GLY A 31 -11.84 -6.20 0.20
N GLN A 32 -10.82 -6.46 1.02
CA GLN A 32 -10.43 -5.57 2.12
C GLN A 32 -9.58 -4.39 1.63
N PHE A 33 -9.59 -3.32 2.42
CA PHE A 33 -8.78 -2.13 2.19
C PHE A 33 -8.15 -1.65 3.51
N ILE A 34 -7.23 -0.69 3.39
CA ILE A 34 -6.59 -0.03 4.53
C ILE A 34 -6.97 1.46 4.57
N ILE A 35 -6.90 2.06 5.75
CA ILE A 35 -6.87 3.50 5.90
C ILE A 35 -5.40 3.93 5.88
N PHE A 36 -5.02 4.76 4.91
CA PHE A 36 -3.67 5.29 4.77
C PHE A 36 -3.65 6.75 5.20
N ARG A 37 -2.81 7.09 6.18
CA ARG A 37 -2.66 8.43 6.73
C ARG A 37 -1.23 8.93 6.48
N ILE A 38 -1.11 10.19 6.07
CA ILE A 38 0.13 10.83 5.63
C ILE A 38 0.60 11.95 6.57
N ASP A 39 -0.06 12.08 7.73
CA ASP A 39 0.28 13.08 8.74
C ASP A 39 1.55 12.71 9.53
#